data_AF-A0A524QWF8-F1
#
_entry.id   AF-A0A524QWF8-F1
#
_cell.length_a   1.000
_cell.length_b   1.000
_cell.length_c   1.000
_cell.angle_alpha   90.00
_cell.angle_beta   90.00
_cell.angle_gamma   90.00
#
_symmetry.space_group_name_H-M   'P 1'
#
loop_
_entity.id
_entity.type
_entity.pdbx_description
1 polymer ?
#
loop_
_entity_poly.entity_id
_entity_poly.type
_entity_poly.pdbx_seq_one_letter_code
_entity_poly.pdbx_strand_id
1 'polypeptide(L)'
;MNDTLRYKILLPGAGSKEYFLLENRQQISFDRNIPGPGLLILHCDDNLSGSNDMNQGHWHVSVEQADGLNHLENGTNEGDANDVFPGPMNLHTEFTNLTNPSTASYYGIANQAAVWNVRQDAVAHTVTFNLGATFNQTSGDVVGDGSISVADVVFLLNYIFMGGAAPQPVSLGDADCSGSINIADVVYLIAYIFSGGAAPCSAF
;
A
#
# COMPACT_ATOMS: atom_id res chain seq x y z
N MET A 1 -23.13 -6.83 18.96
CA MET A 1 -21.97 -6.09 18.40
C MET A 1 -20.93 -7.15 18.11
N ASN A 2 -20.68 -7.47 16.83
CA ASN A 2 -19.52 -8.30 16.52
C ASN A 2 -18.30 -7.39 16.67
N ASP A 3 -17.40 -7.80 17.56
CA ASP A 3 -16.18 -7.06 17.87
C ASP A 3 -15.32 -7.02 16.60
N THR A 4 -15.04 -5.82 16.10
CA THR A 4 -14.17 -5.64 14.93
C THR A 4 -12.77 -6.03 15.38
N LEU A 5 -12.21 -7.11 14.82
CA LEU A 5 -10.80 -7.44 15.02
C LEU A 5 -9.94 -6.28 14.50
N ARG A 6 -9.13 -5.71 15.39
CA ARG A 6 -8.14 -4.66 15.07
C ARG A 6 -6.75 -5.24 15.21
N TYR A 7 -5.90 -5.01 14.22
CA TYR A 7 -4.51 -5.44 14.27
C TYR A 7 -3.61 -4.23 14.54
N LYS A 8 -2.63 -4.39 15.43
CA LYS A 8 -1.62 -3.36 15.73
C LYS A 8 -0.28 -3.80 15.17
N ILE A 9 0.33 -2.96 14.33
CA ILE A 9 1.66 -3.16 13.77
C ILE A 9 2.61 -2.15 14.42
N LEU A 10 3.59 -2.63 15.17
CA LEU A 10 4.58 -1.77 15.82
C LEU A 10 5.65 -1.34 14.83
N LEU A 11 6.06 -0.06 14.90
CA LEU A 11 7.18 0.45 14.12
C LEU A 11 8.44 0.46 14.99
N PRO A 12 9.35 -0.53 14.87
CA PRO A 12 10.57 -0.53 15.65
C PRO A 12 11.50 0.65 15.26
N GLY A 13 11.72 1.55 16.22
CA GLY A 13 12.71 2.61 16.20
C GLY A 13 12.96 3.04 17.64
N ALA A 14 14.22 3.23 18.05
CA ALA A 14 14.62 3.35 19.46
C ALA A 14 14.15 4.68 20.10
N GLY A 15 12.84 4.81 20.34
CA GLY A 15 12.24 5.98 20.98
C GLY A 15 10.86 6.36 20.46
N SER A 16 10.40 5.82 19.31
CA SER A 16 9.05 6.12 18.81
C SER A 16 8.01 5.17 19.41
N LYS A 17 6.87 5.72 19.81
CA LYS A 17 5.64 4.98 20.12
C LYS A 17 4.68 5.02 18.94
N GLU A 18 5.23 4.98 17.72
CA GLU A 18 4.47 4.95 16.49
C GLU A 18 4.04 3.53 16.13
N TYR A 19 2.84 3.40 15.58
CA TYR A 19 2.29 2.13 15.13
C TYR A 19 1.19 2.35 14.11
N PHE A 20 0.91 1.30 13.34
CA PHE A 20 -0.27 1.25 12.50
C PHE A 20 -1.40 0.47 13.17
N LEU A 21 -2.63 0.98 13.11
CA LEU A 21 -3.84 0.22 13.39
C LEU A 21 -4.54 -0.13 12.09
N LEU A 22 -4.88 -1.41 11.94
CA LEU A 22 -5.61 -1.93 10.79
C LEU A 22 -7.05 -2.22 11.22
N GLU A 23 -8.01 -1.55 10.59
CA GLU A 23 -9.42 -1.67 10.88
C GLU A 23 -10.23 -2.08 9.64
N ASN A 24 -10.95 -3.20 9.73
CA ASN A 24 -11.93 -3.57 8.72
C ASN A 24 -13.21 -2.72 8.88
N ARG A 25 -13.43 -1.76 7.97
CA ARG A 25 -14.59 -0.87 7.95
C ARG A 25 -15.53 -1.30 6.84
N GLN A 26 -16.80 -1.54 7.16
CA GLN A 26 -17.78 -2.09 6.23
C GLN A 26 -19.04 -1.24 6.28
N GLN A 27 -19.70 -1.00 5.14
CA GLN A 27 -20.92 -0.17 5.03
C GLN A 27 -22.17 -0.83 5.63
N ILE A 28 -22.07 -1.25 6.89
CA ILE A 28 -23.10 -1.93 7.66
C ILE A 28 -23.25 -1.25 9.02
N SER A 29 -24.48 -1.27 9.55
CA SER A 29 -24.79 -0.71 10.88
C SER A 29 -24.30 0.74 11.04
N PHE A 30 -23.43 1.01 12.02
CA PHE A 30 -22.87 2.33 12.31
C PHE A 30 -22.10 2.93 11.13
N ASP A 31 -21.42 2.07 10.36
CA ASP A 31 -20.54 2.47 9.25
C ASP A 31 -21.27 2.55 7.90
N ARG A 32 -22.61 2.48 7.87
CA ARG A 32 -23.40 2.47 6.61
C ARG A 32 -23.09 3.61 5.65
N ASN A 33 -22.64 4.75 6.16
CA ASN A 33 -22.41 5.97 5.38
C ASN A 33 -20.93 6.31 5.16
N ILE A 34 -19.98 5.40 5.46
CA ILE A 34 -18.57 5.65 5.12
C ILE A 34 -18.40 5.72 3.59
N PRO A 35 -17.44 6.50 3.06
CA PRO A 35 -17.28 6.68 1.61
C PRO A 35 -16.97 5.39 0.84
N GLY A 36 -16.23 4.46 1.46
CA GLY A 36 -15.91 3.16 0.89
C GLY A 36 -15.69 2.10 1.99
N PRO A 37 -16.14 0.85 1.78
CA PRO A 37 -15.78 -0.27 2.66
C PRO A 37 -14.37 -0.76 2.32
N GLY A 38 -13.63 -1.27 3.30
CA GLY A 38 -12.27 -1.77 3.11
C GLY A 38 -11.48 -1.84 4.41
N LEU A 39 -10.15 -1.93 4.26
CA LEU A 39 -9.18 -1.82 5.33
C LEU A 39 -8.77 -0.35 5.46
N LEU A 40 -9.04 0.22 6.62
CA LEU A 40 -8.48 1.51 7.02
C LEU A 40 -7.17 1.26 7.75
N ILE A 41 -6.13 2.01 7.36
CA ILE A 41 -4.83 2.00 8.03
C ILE A 41 -4.66 3.34 8.73
N LEU A 42 -4.41 3.31 10.03
CA LEU A 42 -4.23 4.50 10.86
C LEU A 42 -2.79 4.57 11.34
N HIS A 43 -2.09 5.67 11.12
CA HIS A 43 -0.77 5.91 11.73
C HIS A 43 -0.97 6.67 13.03
N CYS A 44 -0.64 5.99 14.13
CA CYS A 44 -0.74 6.55 15.46
C CYS A 44 0.64 6.94 15.98
N ASP A 45 0.74 8.09 16.65
CA ASP A 45 1.94 8.53 17.36
C ASP A 45 1.63 8.91 18.82
N ASP A 46 1.92 7.98 19.73
CA ASP A 46 1.75 8.21 21.17
C ASP A 46 2.94 9.00 21.80
N ASN A 47 3.90 9.50 21.02
CA ASN A 47 4.95 10.40 21.51
C ASN A 47 4.44 11.83 21.68
N LEU A 48 3.44 12.23 20.90
CA LEU A 48 2.82 13.54 20.99
C LEU A 48 1.96 13.62 22.26
N SER A 49 2.18 14.65 23.08
CA SER A 49 1.34 14.99 24.23
C SER A 49 0.51 16.24 23.93
N GLY A 50 -0.74 16.10 23.50
CA GLY A 50 -1.56 17.25 23.09
C GLY A 50 -2.70 16.90 22.14
N SER A 51 -3.30 17.90 21.50
CA SER A 51 -4.14 17.72 20.31
C SER A 51 -3.39 18.30 19.11
N ASN A 52 -3.08 17.43 18.15
CA ASN A 52 -2.62 17.72 16.79
C ASN A 52 -1.64 18.89 16.70
N ASP A 53 -0.35 18.61 16.89
CA ASP A 53 0.70 19.60 16.71
C ASP A 53 0.90 19.85 15.19
N MET A 54 -0.02 20.62 14.60
CA MET A 54 -0.07 20.98 13.16
C MET A 54 1.22 21.63 12.64
N ASN A 55 2.16 21.95 13.53
CA ASN A 55 3.40 22.63 13.22
C ASN A 55 4.55 21.67 12.85
N GLN A 56 4.37 20.35 13.00
CA GLN A 56 5.41 19.35 12.74
C GLN A 56 5.02 18.31 11.66
N GLY A 57 3.80 18.34 11.12
CA GLY A 57 3.37 17.36 10.10
C GLY A 57 3.16 15.95 10.65
N HIS A 58 2.88 15.83 11.96
CA HIS A 58 2.63 14.57 12.65
C HIS A 58 1.28 14.66 13.36
N TRP A 59 0.42 13.67 13.14
CA TRP A 59 -0.89 13.59 13.79
C TRP A 59 -0.86 12.51 14.87
N HIS A 60 -1.61 12.71 15.96
CA HIS A 60 -1.78 11.66 16.97
C HIS A 60 -2.37 10.39 16.35
N VAL A 61 -3.28 10.58 15.39
CA VAL A 61 -3.84 9.56 14.52
C VAL A 61 -4.09 10.24 13.17
N SER A 62 -3.49 9.72 12.09
CA SER A 62 -3.82 10.05 10.69
C SER A 62 -4.39 8.83 9.98
N VAL A 63 -5.07 9.05 8.86
CA VAL A 63 -5.42 7.99 7.93
C VAL A 63 -4.32 7.91 6.89
N GLU A 64 -3.73 6.74 6.69
CA GLU A 64 -2.86 6.49 5.56
C GLU A 64 -3.74 6.29 4.32
N GLN A 65 -4.08 7.38 3.63
CA GLN A 65 -5.01 7.37 2.50
C GLN A 65 -4.43 6.54 1.36
N ALA A 66 -5.13 5.50 0.93
CA ALA A 66 -4.57 4.50 0.01
C ALA A 66 -4.12 5.07 -1.36
N ASP A 67 -4.70 6.18 -1.80
CA ASP A 67 -4.32 6.93 -3.01
C ASP A 67 -3.11 7.87 -2.85
N GLY A 68 -2.66 8.09 -1.62
CA GLY A 68 -1.53 8.97 -1.29
C GLY A 68 -1.76 10.45 -1.59
N LEU A 69 -3.02 10.89 -1.77
CA LEU A 69 -3.36 12.27 -2.12
C LEU A 69 -3.45 13.21 -0.91
N ASN A 70 -3.50 12.67 0.31
CA ASN A 70 -3.56 13.42 1.57
C ASN A 70 -4.69 14.47 1.57
N HIS A 71 -5.85 14.11 1.01
CA HIS A 71 -7.02 15.00 0.92
C HIS A 71 -7.57 15.40 2.29
N LEU A 72 -7.50 14.52 3.29
CA LEU A 72 -7.98 14.77 4.64
C LEU A 72 -7.09 15.79 5.35
N GLU A 73 -5.77 15.61 5.26
CA GLU A 73 -4.76 16.50 5.87
C GLU A 73 -4.78 17.87 5.22
N ASN A 74 -5.03 17.93 3.91
CA ASN A 74 -5.12 19.18 3.15
C ASN A 74 -6.50 19.84 3.22
N GLY A 75 -7.50 19.23 3.89
CA GLY A 75 -8.87 19.73 3.93
C GLY A 75 -9.53 19.83 2.55
N THR A 76 -9.10 18.99 1.61
CA THR A 76 -9.63 18.96 0.23
C THR A 76 -11.00 18.30 0.16
N ASN A 77 -11.22 17.24 0.96
CA ASN A 77 -12.51 16.57 1.11
C ASN A 77 -12.66 15.94 2.52
N GLU A 78 -13.83 15.36 2.82
CA GLU A 78 -14.13 14.69 4.10
C GLU A 78 -13.75 13.18 4.09
N GLY A 79 -13.00 12.76 3.07
CA GLY A 79 -12.65 11.38 2.77
C GLY A 79 -13.45 10.80 1.60
N ASP A 80 -12.84 9.86 0.89
CA ASP A 80 -13.43 9.21 -0.27
C ASP A 80 -13.09 7.71 -0.35
N ALA A 81 -13.65 7.02 -1.35
CA ALA A 81 -13.51 5.57 -1.45
C ALA A 81 -12.06 5.13 -1.71
N ASN A 82 -11.20 6.01 -2.21
CA ASN A 82 -9.79 5.71 -2.50
C ASN A 82 -8.89 5.85 -1.25
N ASP A 83 -9.45 6.24 -0.10
CA ASP A 83 -8.70 6.31 1.16
C ASP A 83 -8.50 4.95 1.81
N VAL A 84 -9.31 3.95 1.46
CA VAL A 84 -9.28 2.59 2.03
C VAL A 84 -8.56 1.61 1.11
N PHE A 85 -7.93 0.57 1.67
CA PHE A 85 -7.34 -0.53 0.92
C PHE A 85 -8.36 -1.68 0.79
N PRO A 86 -8.60 -2.30 -0.38
CA PRO A 86 -7.83 -2.15 -1.61
C PRO A 86 -8.28 -0.98 -2.51
N GLY A 87 -9.28 -0.21 -2.05
CA GLY A 87 -9.90 0.87 -2.81
C GLY A 87 -10.74 0.39 -3.98
N PRO A 88 -11.37 1.31 -4.72
CA PRO A 88 -12.12 0.98 -5.92
C PRO A 88 -11.23 0.26 -6.93
N MET A 89 -11.78 -0.76 -7.59
CA MET A 89 -11.08 -1.56 -8.60
C MET A 89 -9.81 -2.28 -8.10
N ASN A 90 -9.60 -2.37 -6.79
CA ASN A 90 -8.41 -2.95 -6.16
C ASN A 90 -7.10 -2.27 -6.59
N LEU A 91 -7.10 -0.94 -6.71
CA LEU A 91 -5.94 -0.17 -7.14
C LEU A 91 -4.88 0.01 -6.04
N HIS A 92 -5.25 -0.16 -4.77
CA HIS A 92 -4.40 0.12 -3.61
C HIS A 92 -4.31 -1.10 -2.69
N THR A 93 -3.66 -2.18 -3.12
CA THR A 93 -3.70 -3.48 -2.41
C THR A 93 -2.51 -3.73 -1.50
N GLU A 94 -1.68 -2.71 -1.29
CA GLU A 94 -0.41 -2.77 -0.59
C GLU A 94 -0.13 -1.49 0.20
N PHE A 95 0.52 -1.66 1.35
CA PHE A 95 1.06 -0.60 2.18
C PHE A 95 2.41 -1.07 2.72
N THR A 96 3.48 -0.55 2.13
CA THR A 96 4.88 -0.96 2.36
C THR A 96 5.78 0.27 2.48
N ASN A 97 7.09 0.10 2.65
CA ASN A 97 8.03 1.22 2.66
C ASN A 97 8.29 1.84 1.27
N LEU A 98 7.72 1.26 0.22
CA LEU A 98 7.93 1.67 -1.18
C LEU A 98 6.67 2.25 -1.82
N THR A 99 5.52 2.13 -1.15
CA THR A 99 4.27 2.74 -1.58
C THR A 99 4.21 4.20 -1.16
N ASN A 100 3.31 4.96 -1.79
CA ASN A 100 2.83 6.23 -1.27
C ASN A 100 1.32 6.07 -1.01
N PRO A 101 0.85 6.04 0.24
CA PRO A 101 1.58 6.27 1.50
C PRO A 101 2.53 5.12 1.84
N SER A 102 3.53 5.38 2.69
CA SER A 102 4.58 4.41 3.04
C SER A 102 4.56 4.00 4.51
N THR A 103 5.15 2.87 4.86
CA THR A 103 5.29 2.41 6.26
C THR A 103 6.41 3.12 7.04
N ALA A 104 7.04 4.15 6.47
CA ALA A 104 8.05 4.94 7.17
C ALA A 104 7.45 5.66 8.38
N SER A 105 8.23 5.78 9.45
CA SER A 105 7.87 6.62 10.60
C SER A 105 7.74 8.08 10.16
N TYR A 106 7.08 8.88 10.99
CA TYR A 106 7.03 10.34 10.85
C TYR A 106 8.41 11.01 10.78
N TYR A 107 9.44 10.41 11.37
CA TYR A 107 10.83 10.89 11.31
C TYR A 107 11.61 10.43 10.06
N GLY A 108 10.93 9.85 9.07
CA GLY A 108 11.55 9.35 7.84
C GLY A 108 12.38 8.08 8.00
N ILE A 109 12.31 7.42 9.17
CA ILE A 109 12.92 6.10 9.37
C ILE A 109 12.08 5.07 8.64
N ALA A 110 12.63 4.49 7.57
CA ALA A 110 12.01 3.39 6.85
C ALA A 110 11.73 2.21 7.78
N ASN A 111 10.53 1.63 7.67
CA ASN A 111 10.14 0.45 8.41
C ASN A 111 9.98 -0.75 7.46
N GLN A 112 10.28 -1.95 7.91
CA GLN A 112 10.12 -3.15 7.08
C GLN A 112 8.73 -3.79 7.23
N ALA A 113 7.83 -3.18 8.02
CA ALA A 113 6.44 -3.58 8.06
C ALA A 113 5.83 -3.51 6.65
N ALA A 114 5.08 -4.54 6.28
CA ALA A 114 4.35 -4.61 5.03
C ALA A 114 2.96 -5.22 5.25
N VAL A 115 1.96 -4.56 4.70
CA VAL A 115 0.59 -5.08 4.53
C VAL A 115 0.36 -5.24 3.04
N TRP A 116 0.05 -6.45 2.58
CA TRP A 116 -0.03 -6.71 1.13
C TRP A 116 -1.04 -7.78 0.81
N ASN A 117 -1.35 -7.91 -0.49
CA ASN A 117 -2.41 -8.78 -0.98
C ASN A 117 -3.73 -8.49 -0.23
N VAL A 118 -4.00 -7.20 0.00
CA VAL A 118 -5.24 -6.75 0.63
C VAL A 118 -6.38 -7.07 -0.34
N ARG A 119 -7.31 -7.92 0.12
CA ARG A 119 -8.50 -8.30 -0.64
C ARG A 119 -9.72 -8.08 0.21
N GLN A 120 -10.76 -7.58 -0.42
CA GLN A 120 -12.04 -7.35 0.20
C GLN A 120 -13.09 -8.33 -0.34
N ASP A 121 -13.84 -8.93 0.57
CA ASP A 121 -15.09 -9.62 0.27
C ASP A 121 -16.25 -8.79 0.85
N ALA A 122 -16.93 -8.07 -0.04
CA ALA A 122 -18.05 -7.21 0.31
C ALA A 122 -19.30 -7.99 0.77
N VAL A 123 -19.43 -9.27 0.38
CA VAL A 123 -20.57 -10.13 0.77
C VAL A 123 -20.32 -10.73 2.15
N ALA A 124 -19.11 -11.22 2.39
CA ALA A 124 -18.71 -11.75 3.69
C ALA A 124 -18.39 -10.64 4.71
N HIS A 125 -18.28 -9.38 4.28
CA HIS A 125 -17.84 -8.24 5.10
C HIS A 125 -16.45 -8.45 5.71
N THR A 126 -15.55 -9.07 4.95
CA THR A 126 -14.19 -9.39 5.41
C THR A 126 -13.14 -8.72 4.54
N VAL A 127 -12.00 -8.44 5.17
CA VAL A 127 -10.76 -8.08 4.49
C VAL A 127 -9.72 -9.12 4.88
N THR A 128 -9.03 -9.66 3.89
CA THR A 128 -7.85 -10.52 4.07
C THR A 128 -6.62 -9.79 3.61
N PHE A 129 -5.50 -9.99 4.31
CA PHE A 129 -4.22 -9.41 3.96
C PHE A 129 -3.10 -10.28 4.54
N ASN A 130 -1.90 -10.12 4.01
CA ASN A 130 -0.69 -10.69 4.56
C ASN A 130 0.06 -9.62 5.36
N LEU A 131 0.68 -10.04 6.47
CA LEU A 131 1.58 -9.20 7.28
C LEU A 131 2.99 -9.78 7.22
N GLY A 132 3.98 -8.92 7.02
CA GLY A 132 5.39 -9.31 6.98
C GLY A 132 6.32 -8.20 7.45
N ALA A 133 7.55 -8.59 7.81
CA ALA A 133 8.65 -7.69 8.16
C ALA A 133 9.73 -7.63 7.06
N THR A 134 9.43 -8.14 5.87
CA THR A 134 10.34 -8.24 4.72
C THR A 134 9.49 -8.46 3.49
N PHE A 135 9.67 -7.61 2.48
CA PHE A 135 9.04 -7.77 1.18
C PHE A 135 10.12 -8.08 0.17
N ASN A 136 10.66 -9.31 0.21
CA ASN A 136 11.68 -9.77 -0.73
C ASN A 136 11.06 -10.09 -2.10
N GLN A 137 10.37 -9.12 -2.67
CA GLN A 137 9.85 -9.16 -4.02
C GLN A 137 10.63 -8.13 -4.80
N THR A 138 11.21 -8.49 -5.93
CA THR A 138 11.97 -7.54 -6.75
C THR A 138 11.00 -6.90 -7.73
N SER A 139 11.11 -5.58 -7.96
CA SER A 139 10.36 -4.98 -9.06
C SER A 139 10.65 -5.76 -10.35
N GLY A 140 9.64 -5.98 -11.17
CA GLY A 140 9.73 -6.83 -12.35
C GLY A 140 9.42 -8.31 -12.14
N ASP A 141 9.26 -8.81 -10.91
CA ASP A 141 8.71 -10.15 -10.63
C ASP A 141 7.21 -10.04 -10.31
N VAL A 142 6.42 -9.65 -11.32
CA VAL A 142 4.99 -9.35 -11.17
C VAL A 142 4.13 -10.60 -11.01
N VAL A 143 4.64 -11.77 -11.41
CA VAL A 143 3.98 -13.05 -11.17
C VAL A 143 4.30 -13.63 -9.79
N GLY A 144 5.36 -13.14 -9.13
CA GLY A 144 5.74 -13.47 -7.76
C GLY A 144 6.34 -14.86 -7.61
N ASP A 145 7.07 -15.34 -8.62
CA ASP A 145 7.71 -16.66 -8.60
C ASP A 145 9.19 -16.62 -8.17
N GLY A 146 9.69 -15.42 -7.86
CA GLY A 146 11.06 -15.16 -7.44
C GLY A 146 12.04 -14.98 -8.62
N SER A 147 11.55 -14.95 -9.87
CA SER A 147 12.38 -14.86 -11.06
C SER A 147 11.85 -13.83 -12.06
N ILE A 148 12.62 -12.78 -12.35
CA ILE A 148 12.29 -11.84 -13.43
C ILE A 148 12.50 -12.52 -14.79
N SER A 149 11.41 -12.73 -15.52
CA SER A 149 11.37 -13.52 -16.76
C SER A 149 10.43 -12.96 -17.83
N VAL A 150 10.32 -13.66 -18.95
CA VAL A 150 9.36 -13.29 -20.01
C VAL A 150 7.90 -13.43 -19.53
N ALA A 151 7.63 -14.24 -18.50
CA ALA A 151 6.29 -14.35 -17.92
C ALA A 151 5.84 -13.00 -17.35
N ASP A 152 6.74 -12.27 -16.70
CA ASP A 152 6.50 -10.94 -16.13
C ASP A 152 6.22 -9.89 -17.20
N VAL A 153 7.00 -9.92 -18.28
CA VAL A 153 6.79 -9.08 -19.46
C VAL A 153 5.40 -9.30 -20.05
N VAL A 154 4.98 -10.56 -20.21
CA VAL A 154 3.65 -10.90 -20.75
C VAL A 154 2.56 -10.45 -19.79
N PHE A 155 2.75 -10.60 -18.48
CA PHE A 155 1.81 -10.12 -17.47
C PHE A 155 1.63 -8.60 -17.57
N LEU A 156 2.71 -7.82 -17.62
CA LEU A 156 2.65 -6.36 -17.74
C LEU A 156 1.98 -5.91 -19.04
N LEU A 157 2.28 -6.57 -20.16
CA LEU A 157 1.60 -6.26 -21.43
C LEU A 157 0.08 -6.52 -21.33
N ASN A 158 -0.33 -7.61 -20.68
CA ASN A 158 -1.74 -7.90 -20.45
C ASN A 158 -2.40 -6.82 -19.57
N TYR A 159 -1.74 -6.40 -18.49
CA TYR A 159 -2.23 -5.32 -17.63
C TYR A 159 -2.35 -3.99 -18.40
N ILE A 160 -1.28 -3.56 -19.05
CA ILE A 160 -1.18 -2.24 -19.70
C ILE A 160 -2.12 -2.13 -20.91
N PHE A 161 -2.20 -3.16 -21.77
CA PHE A 161 -2.88 -3.07 -23.06
C PHE A 161 -4.17 -3.87 -23.17
N MET A 162 -4.37 -4.87 -22.30
CA MET A 162 -5.45 -5.85 -22.47
C MET A 162 -6.44 -5.86 -21.29
N GLY A 163 -6.30 -4.92 -20.34
CA GLY A 163 -7.17 -4.83 -19.17
C GLY A 163 -7.02 -6.01 -18.21
N GLY A 164 -5.84 -6.64 -18.18
CA GLY A 164 -5.49 -7.67 -17.23
C GLY A 164 -5.50 -7.16 -15.79
N ALA A 165 -5.38 -8.09 -14.82
CA ALA A 165 -5.26 -7.71 -13.42
C ALA A 165 -3.99 -6.88 -13.19
N ALA A 166 -4.07 -5.87 -12.31
CA ALA A 166 -2.89 -5.13 -11.88
C ALA A 166 -1.89 -6.07 -11.18
N PRO A 167 -0.56 -5.81 -11.30
CA PRO A 167 0.45 -6.49 -10.49
C PRO A 167 0.10 -6.39 -9.01
N GLN A 168 0.47 -7.40 -8.23
CA GLN A 168 0.17 -7.46 -6.80
C GLN A 168 1.43 -7.83 -6.00
N PRO A 169 2.05 -6.86 -5.32
CA PRO A 169 1.77 -5.43 -5.34
C PRO A 169 1.87 -4.71 -6.68
N VAL A 170 1.20 -3.56 -6.78
CA VAL A 170 1.17 -2.72 -7.99
C VAL A 170 2.57 -2.22 -8.29
N SER A 171 3.32 -1.84 -7.25
CA SER A 171 4.72 -1.41 -7.33
C SER A 171 5.66 -2.42 -8.00
N LEU A 172 5.34 -3.71 -8.05
CA LEU A 172 6.15 -4.70 -8.79
C LEU A 172 6.19 -4.42 -10.29
N GLY A 173 5.15 -3.78 -10.82
CA GLY A 173 5.09 -3.47 -12.24
C GLY A 173 5.98 -2.31 -12.66
N ASP A 174 6.46 -1.52 -11.70
CA ASP A 174 7.35 -0.38 -11.91
C ASP A 174 8.81 -0.85 -11.85
N ALA A 175 9.25 -1.47 -12.94
CA ALA A 175 10.56 -2.10 -13.04
C ALA A 175 11.71 -1.08 -13.07
N ASP A 176 11.44 0.12 -13.58
CA ASP A 176 12.42 1.21 -13.67
C ASP A 176 12.33 2.22 -12.52
N CYS A 177 11.42 2.00 -11.56
CA CYS A 177 11.18 2.86 -10.40
C CYS A 177 10.84 4.31 -10.78
N SER A 178 10.12 4.50 -11.89
CA SER A 178 9.68 5.81 -12.36
C SER A 178 8.46 6.34 -11.61
N GLY A 179 7.80 5.51 -10.81
CA GLY A 179 6.54 5.80 -10.13
C GLY A 179 5.31 5.60 -11.02
N SER A 180 5.44 4.93 -12.17
CA SER A 180 4.33 4.73 -13.11
C SER A 180 4.50 3.47 -13.95
N ILE A 181 3.55 2.53 -13.85
CA ILE A 181 3.55 1.31 -14.66
C ILE A 181 3.12 1.62 -16.09
N ASN A 182 4.04 1.49 -17.04
CA ASN A 182 3.83 1.75 -18.44
C ASN A 182 4.75 0.90 -19.35
N ILE A 183 4.79 1.22 -20.64
CA ILE A 183 5.59 0.45 -21.61
C ILE A 183 7.11 0.57 -21.35
N ALA A 184 7.57 1.61 -20.67
CA ALA A 184 8.97 1.76 -20.26
C ALA A 184 9.41 0.60 -19.36
N ASP A 185 8.56 0.16 -18.42
CA ASP A 185 8.85 -0.98 -17.54
C ASP A 185 9.04 -2.26 -18.33
N VAL A 186 8.15 -2.50 -19.31
CA VAL A 186 8.25 -3.65 -20.21
C VAL A 186 9.57 -3.62 -20.99
N VAL A 187 9.95 -2.46 -21.52
CA VAL A 187 11.22 -2.27 -22.24
C VAL A 187 12.42 -2.51 -21.31
N TYR A 188 12.32 -2.05 -20.06
CA TYR A 188 13.34 -2.23 -19.04
C TYR A 188 13.56 -3.72 -18.73
N LEU A 189 12.48 -4.48 -18.49
CA LEU A 189 12.55 -5.92 -18.25
C LEU A 189 13.16 -6.67 -19.43
N ILE A 190 12.77 -6.34 -20.67
CA ILE A 190 13.35 -6.97 -21.86
C ILE A 190 14.87 -6.69 -21.94
N ALA A 191 15.30 -5.46 -21.66
CA ALA A 191 16.72 -5.10 -21.65
C ALA A 191 17.50 -5.84 -20.56
N TYR A 192 16.92 -6.00 -19.36
CA TYR A 192 17.52 -6.79 -18.29
C TYR A 192 17.64 -8.27 -18.66
N ILE A 193 16.56 -8.88 -19.14
CA ILE A 193 16.48 -10.32 -19.47
C ILE A 193 17.44 -10.69 -20.61
N PHE A 194 17.50 -9.89 -21.68
CA PHE A 194 18.18 -10.29 -22.92
C PHE A 194 19.44 -9.50 -23.26
N SER A 195 19.59 -8.28 -22.73
CA SER A 195 20.64 -7.35 -23.18
C SER A 195 21.66 -7.01 -22.09
N GLY A 196 21.58 -7.65 -20.92
CA GLY A 196 22.47 -7.36 -19.78
C GLY A 196 22.27 -5.96 -19.20
N GLY A 197 21.03 -5.43 -19.29
CA GLY A 197 20.64 -4.18 -18.66
C GLY A 197 20.79 -4.20 -17.15
N ALA A 198 20.61 -3.05 -16.51
CA ALA A 198 20.61 -2.97 -15.05
C ALA A 198 19.49 -3.84 -14.47
N ALA A 199 19.75 -4.45 -13.31
CA ALA A 199 18.70 -5.15 -12.57
C ALA A 199 17.60 -4.15 -12.19
N PRO A 200 16.32 -4.56 -12.25
CA PRO A 200 15.24 -3.77 -11.68
C PRO A 200 15.53 -3.36 -10.25
N CYS A 201 14.95 -2.25 -9.83
CA CYS A 201 15.13 -1.77 -8.47
C CYS A 201 14.73 -2.85 -7.46
N SER A 202 15.54 -3.01 -6.41
CA SER A 202 15.19 -3.91 -5.31
C SER A 202 13.95 -3.36 -4.63
N ALA A 203 12.86 -4.14 -4.59
CA ALA A 203 11.90 -3.96 -3.53
C ALA A 203 12.47 -4.67 -2.27
N PHE A 204 12.40 -3.99 -1.12
CA PHE A 204 13.16 -4.33 0.09
C PHE A 204 12.42 -5.32 1.01
#